data_AF-A0A914LEY2-F1
#
_entry.id   AF-A0A914LEY2-F1
#
_cell.length_a   1.000
_cell.length_b   1.000
_cell.length_c   1.000
_cell.angle_alpha   90.00
_cell.angle_beta   90.00
_cell.angle_gamma   90.00
#
_symmetry.space_group_name_H-M   'P 1'
#
loop_
_entity.id
_entity.type
_entity.pdbx_description
1 polymer ?
#
loop_
_entity_poly.entity_id
_entity_poly.type
_entity_poly.pdbx_seq_one_letter_code
_entity_poly.pdbx_strand_id
1 'polypeptide(L)'
;MLPLHISSDIVNNTLQSNTCQGDLFKHKIKVNGCKPKSITNRFCHGSCSSFYIPLLRSKKLKATFQSCSACIPAEVDTIQIRLECPDLEEGYLYRKIVRVKKCACRNIMLEGEEMGGDNNNNENVLEDEDDEENLNEYNDRD
;
A
#
# COMPACT_ATOMS: atom_id res chain seq x y z
N MET A 1 -1.84 16.26 -33.95
CA MET A 1 -1.63 14.89 -34.48
C MET A 1 -0.80 14.14 -33.43
N LEU A 2 -1.46 13.50 -32.47
CA LEU A 2 -0.79 12.71 -31.41
C LEU A 2 -0.26 11.42 -32.04
N PRO A 3 1.04 11.10 -31.92
CA PRO A 3 1.57 9.90 -32.53
C PRO A 3 1.17 8.68 -31.68
N LEU A 4 0.56 7.73 -32.37
CA LEU A 4 0.64 6.30 -32.13
C LEU A 4 -0.04 5.80 -30.86
N HIS A 5 -1.31 5.45 -31.05
CA HIS A 5 -1.94 4.26 -30.50
C HIS A 5 -0.96 3.06 -30.56
N ILE A 6 -0.05 2.94 -29.60
CA ILE A 6 0.53 1.65 -29.25
C ILE A 6 -0.64 0.89 -28.61
N SER A 7 -1.39 0.27 -29.51
CA SER A 7 -2.52 -0.63 -29.33
C SER A 7 -3.16 -0.57 -27.94
N SER A 8 -4.26 0.18 -27.87
CA SER A 8 -5.29 -0.04 -26.85
C SER A 8 -5.57 -1.53 -26.68
N ASP A 9 -5.46 -2.34 -27.72
CA ASP A 9 -5.77 -3.76 -27.71
C ASP A 9 -4.71 -4.64 -27.01
N ILE A 10 -3.41 -4.29 -27.07
CA ILE A 10 -2.35 -4.99 -26.31
C ILE A 10 -2.55 -4.73 -24.81
N VAL A 11 -2.81 -3.48 -24.43
CA VAL A 11 -3.05 -3.10 -23.02
C VAL A 11 -4.41 -3.65 -22.55
N ASN A 12 -5.45 -3.59 -23.37
CA ASN A 12 -6.81 -4.04 -23.05
C ASN A 12 -6.93 -5.57 -22.91
N ASN A 13 -6.14 -6.36 -23.64
CA ASN A 13 -6.16 -7.81 -23.50
C ASN A 13 -5.40 -8.28 -22.24
N THR A 14 -4.35 -7.57 -21.81
CA THR A 14 -3.62 -7.86 -20.55
C THR A 14 -4.36 -7.35 -19.30
N LEU A 15 -5.13 -6.26 -19.43
CA LEU A 15 -6.00 -5.70 -18.38
C LEU A 15 -7.06 -6.68 -17.85
N GLN A 16 -7.42 -7.72 -18.61
CA GLN A 16 -8.42 -8.73 -18.21
C GLN A 16 -8.02 -9.58 -16.99
N SER A 17 -6.75 -9.60 -16.60
CA SER A 17 -6.24 -10.47 -15.51
C SER A 17 -6.01 -9.76 -14.16
N ASN A 18 -6.31 -8.47 -14.07
CA ASN A 18 -6.08 -7.74 -12.81
C ASN A 18 -7.00 -8.26 -11.70
N THR A 19 -6.41 -8.71 -10.60
CA THR A 19 -7.11 -9.04 -9.38
C THR A 19 -6.65 -8.08 -8.30
N CYS A 20 -7.58 -7.41 -7.62
CA CYS A 20 -7.23 -6.63 -6.44
C CYS A 20 -8.40 -6.71 -5.46
N GLN A 21 -8.12 -7.32 -4.33
CA GLN A 21 -9.09 -7.60 -3.28
C GLN A 21 -8.60 -6.97 -1.99
N GLY A 22 -9.51 -6.88 -1.03
CA GLY A 22 -9.08 -6.61 0.32
C GLY A 22 -9.88 -7.42 1.30
N ASP A 23 -9.16 -8.08 2.21
CA ASP A 23 -9.76 -8.97 3.20
C ASP A 23 -9.74 -8.35 4.58
N LEU A 24 -10.73 -8.74 5.37
CA LEU A 24 -10.86 -8.26 6.72
C LEU A 24 -9.92 -9.03 7.65
N PHE A 25 -9.26 -8.31 8.56
CA PHE A 25 -8.43 -8.89 9.61
C PHE A 25 -8.71 -8.25 10.97
N LYS A 26 -8.35 -8.96 12.04
CA LYS A 26 -8.42 -8.45 13.41
C LYS A 26 -7.14 -7.67 13.72
N HIS A 27 -7.21 -6.35 13.64
CA HIS A 27 -6.12 -5.46 13.99
C HIS A 27 -6.11 -5.23 15.50
N LYS A 28 -5.07 -5.72 16.20
CA LYS A 28 -4.90 -5.54 17.64
C LYS A 28 -4.11 -4.26 17.91
N ILE A 29 -4.76 -3.25 18.46
CA ILE A 29 -4.13 -2.00 18.86
C ILE A 29 -3.56 -2.15 20.25
N LYS A 30 -2.25 -1.93 20.39
CA LYS A 30 -1.52 -1.89 21.65
C LYS A 30 -0.93 -0.50 21.83
N VAL A 31 -1.07 0.04 23.04
CA VAL A 31 -0.42 1.28 23.47
C VAL A 31 0.05 1.03 24.89
N ASN A 32 1.28 1.43 25.20
CA ASN A 32 1.87 1.26 26.53
C ASN A 32 0.99 1.94 27.61
N GLY A 33 0.75 1.25 28.72
CA GLY A 33 -0.15 1.73 29.79
C GLY A 33 -1.65 1.60 29.48
N CYS A 34 -2.03 1.01 28.34
CA CYS A 34 -3.41 0.82 27.94
C CYS A 34 -3.77 -0.65 27.70
N LYS A 35 -5.03 -1.01 27.97
CA LYS A 35 -5.57 -2.33 27.63
C LYS A 35 -5.66 -2.49 26.11
N PRO A 36 -5.11 -3.58 25.52
CA PRO A 36 -5.20 -3.81 24.09
C PRO A 36 -6.63 -3.91 23.59
N LYS A 37 -6.89 -3.40 22.39
CA LYS A 37 -8.22 -3.43 21.76
C LYS A 37 -8.15 -3.93 20.34
N SER A 38 -8.97 -4.92 19.99
CA SER A 38 -9.04 -5.45 18.63
C SER A 38 -10.17 -4.76 17.84
N ILE A 39 -9.85 -4.32 16.62
CA ILE A 39 -10.79 -3.77 15.65
C ILE A 39 -10.73 -4.58 14.35
N THR A 40 -11.80 -4.54 13.57
CA THR A 40 -11.77 -5.10 12.21
C THR A 40 -11.27 -4.06 11.22
N ASN A 41 -10.20 -4.37 10.49
CA ASN A 41 -9.67 -3.52 9.42
C ASN A 41 -9.50 -4.35 8.14
N ARG A 42 -9.07 -3.74 7.05
CA ARG A 42 -8.86 -4.38 5.75
C ARG A 42 -7.40 -4.23 5.30
N PHE A 43 -6.82 -5.27 4.73
CA PHE A 43 -5.55 -5.19 4.00
C PHE A 43 -5.81 -5.43 2.50
N CYS A 44 -4.94 -4.93 1.63
CA CYS A 44 -5.08 -5.08 0.17
C CYS A 44 -4.11 -6.11 -0.37
N HIS A 45 -4.55 -6.96 -1.30
CA HIS A 45 -3.71 -7.93 -1.99
C HIS A 45 -4.25 -8.24 -3.40
N GLY A 46 -3.35 -8.62 -4.31
CA GLY A 46 -3.72 -9.01 -5.66
C GLY A 46 -2.61 -8.81 -6.69
N SER A 47 -2.94 -9.07 -7.95
CA SER A 47 -2.05 -8.95 -9.10
C SER A 47 -2.48 -7.79 -9.99
N CYS A 48 -1.61 -6.80 -10.17
CA CYS A 48 -1.85 -5.63 -11.01
C CYS A 48 -0.86 -5.59 -12.17
N SER A 49 -1.32 -5.07 -13.31
CA SER A 49 -0.52 -4.96 -14.53
C SER A 49 0.66 -3.99 -14.37
N SER A 50 1.78 -4.33 -14.99
CA SER A 50 2.90 -3.42 -15.25
C SER A 50 3.37 -3.60 -16.69
N PHE A 51 3.90 -2.53 -17.29
CA PHE A 51 4.30 -2.49 -18.68
C PHE A 51 5.63 -1.76 -18.83
N TYR A 52 6.51 -2.32 -19.66
CA TYR A 52 7.72 -1.67 -20.13
C TYR A 52 7.80 -1.88 -21.64
N ILE A 53 7.72 -0.80 -22.41
CA ILE A 53 7.74 -0.85 -23.87
C ILE A 53 8.99 -0.12 -24.38
N PRO A 54 9.98 -0.84 -24.93
CA PRO A 54 11.16 -0.22 -25.53
C PRO A 54 10.80 0.41 -26.89
N LEU A 55 11.35 1.58 -27.21
CA LEU A 55 11.34 2.09 -28.58
C LEU A 55 12.69 1.90 -29.24
N LEU A 56 12.67 1.38 -30.46
CA LEU A 56 13.83 1.26 -31.33
C LEU A 56 14.03 2.59 -32.09
N ARG A 57 14.44 3.66 -31.41
CA ARG A 57 14.99 4.84 -32.10
C ARG A 57 16.51 4.71 -32.19
N SER A 58 17.04 4.92 -33.37
CA SER A 58 18.38 4.53 -33.84
C SER A 58 19.60 5.15 -33.13
N LYS A 59 19.45 5.83 -31.98
CA LYS A 59 20.57 6.43 -31.24
C LYS A 59 20.52 6.31 -29.72
N LYS A 60 19.41 5.88 -29.10
CA LYS A 60 19.31 5.65 -27.64
C LYS A 60 18.28 4.55 -27.36
N LEU A 61 18.71 3.42 -26.81
CA LEU A 61 17.84 2.38 -26.26
C LEU A 61 17.29 2.87 -24.91
N LYS A 62 16.17 3.60 -24.93
CA LYS A 62 15.40 3.96 -23.72
C LYS A 62 13.96 3.49 -23.87
N ALA A 63 13.34 3.05 -22.77
CA ALA A 63 11.89 2.91 -22.73
C ALA A 63 11.24 4.26 -23.03
N THR A 64 10.18 4.26 -23.84
CA THR A 64 9.35 5.46 -24.04
C THR A 64 8.02 5.34 -23.32
N PHE A 65 7.67 4.14 -22.83
CA PHE A 65 6.51 3.93 -22.00
C PHE A 65 6.82 2.91 -20.91
N GLN A 66 6.62 3.34 -19.67
CA GLN A 66 6.72 2.52 -18.47
C GLN A 66 5.52 2.86 -17.58
N SER A 67 4.83 1.83 -17.11
CA SER A 67 3.71 1.95 -16.18
C SER A 67 3.78 0.80 -15.19
N CYS A 68 3.57 1.09 -13.91
CA CYS A 68 3.47 0.09 -12.88
C CYS A 68 2.21 0.38 -12.08
N SER A 69 1.37 -0.64 -11.88
CA SER A 69 0.25 -0.56 -10.95
C SER A 69 0.45 -1.53 -9.78
N ALA A 70 -0.02 -1.14 -8.60
CA ALA A 70 -0.02 -1.97 -7.40
C ALA A 70 -1.43 -2.04 -6.78
N CYS A 71 -1.74 -3.14 -6.11
CA CYS A 71 -3.01 -3.31 -5.39
C CYS A 71 -2.90 -2.61 -4.03
N ILE A 72 -3.44 -1.40 -3.94
CA ILE A 72 -3.29 -0.50 -2.78
C ILE A 72 -4.65 0.02 -2.30
N PRO A 73 -4.74 0.62 -1.10
CA PRO A 73 -5.97 1.27 -0.63
C PRO A 73 -6.47 2.33 -1.61
N ALA A 74 -7.68 2.12 -2.12
CA ALA A 74 -8.36 3.07 -3.03
C ALA A 74 -9.26 4.06 -2.28
N GLU A 75 -9.70 3.69 -1.07
CA GLU A 75 -10.46 4.54 -0.18
C GLU A 75 -10.07 4.20 1.26
N VAL A 76 -9.68 5.23 2.03
CA VAL A 76 -9.34 5.13 3.45
C VAL A 76 -10.18 6.12 4.25
N ASP A 77 -10.41 5.83 5.51
CA ASP A 77 -10.83 6.82 6.50
C ASP A 77 -9.98 6.74 7.76
N THR A 78 -10.08 7.78 8.58
CA THR A 78 -9.46 7.79 9.91
C THR A 78 -10.55 7.63 10.95
N ILE A 79 -10.43 6.61 11.77
CA ILE A 79 -11.32 6.39 12.92
C ILE A 79 -10.59 6.71 14.21
N GLN A 80 -11.31 7.25 15.18
CA GLN A 80 -10.79 7.50 16.53
C GLN A 80 -11.29 6.42 17.47
N ILE A 81 -10.38 5.68 18.09
CA ILE A 81 -10.71 4.61 19.03
C ILE A 81 -10.35 5.05 20.44
N ARG A 82 -11.24 4.80 21.40
CA ARG A 82 -10.95 4.93 22.82
C ARG A 82 -10.30 3.63 23.33
N LEU A 83 -9.16 3.78 24.00
CA LEU A 83 -8.42 2.76 24.73
C LEU A 83 -8.54 3.06 26.23
N GLU A 84 -8.71 2.02 27.05
CA GLU A 84 -8.75 2.18 28.50
C GLU A 84 -7.31 2.10 29.04
N CYS A 85 -6.90 3.10 29.79
CA CYS A 85 -5.52 3.28 30.24
C CYS A 85 -5.53 3.59 31.75
N PRO A 86 -5.46 2.56 32.62
CA PRO A 86 -5.65 2.71 34.06
C PRO A 86 -4.69 3.68 34.75
N ASP A 87 -3.50 3.87 34.16
CA ASP A 87 -2.43 4.68 34.73
C ASP A 87 -2.52 6.18 34.33
N LEU A 88 -3.47 6.55 33.45
CA LEU A 88 -3.75 7.94 33.09
C LEU A 88 -4.81 8.54 34.02
N GLU A 89 -4.70 9.83 34.32
CA GLU A 89 -5.65 10.56 35.17
C GLU A 89 -7.10 10.49 34.65
N GLU A 90 -7.29 10.66 33.34
CA GLU A 90 -8.61 10.51 32.70
C GLU A 90 -9.06 9.05 32.56
N GLY A 91 -8.14 8.09 32.74
CA GLY A 91 -8.40 6.64 32.63
C GLY A 91 -8.52 6.11 31.20
N TYR A 92 -8.37 6.96 30.17
CA TYR A 92 -8.46 6.56 28.77
C TYR A 92 -7.60 7.42 27.84
N LEU A 93 -7.37 6.91 26.63
CA LEU A 93 -6.69 7.62 25.55
C LEU A 93 -7.45 7.41 24.24
N TYR A 94 -7.46 8.42 23.38
CA TYR A 94 -7.92 8.28 22.00
C TYR A 94 -6.76 8.07 21.03
N ARG A 95 -6.84 7.04 20.18
CA ARG A 95 -5.90 6.79 19.10
C ARG A 95 -6.59 6.91 17.75
N LYS A 96 -5.98 7.65 16.81
CA LYS A 96 -6.41 7.69 15.41
C LYS A 96 -5.82 6.49 14.67
N ILE A 97 -6.66 5.77 13.94
CA ILE A 97 -6.26 4.60 13.15
C ILE A 97 -6.76 4.78 11.72
N VAL A 98 -5.89 4.50 10.74
CA VAL A 98 -6.28 4.43 9.33
C VAL A 98 -7.03 3.13 9.09
N ARG A 99 -8.24 3.24 8.55
CA ARG A 99 -9.06 2.11 8.15
C ARG A 99 -9.23 2.08 6.64
N VAL A 100 -8.91 0.93 6.06
CA VAL A 100 -9.04 0.71 4.61
C VAL A 100 -10.48 0.31 4.29
N LYS A 101 -11.13 1.05 3.39
CA LYS A 101 -12.50 0.75 2.95
C LYS A 101 -12.52 -0.10 1.70
N LYS A 102 -11.70 0.26 0.70
CA LYS A 102 -11.65 -0.39 -0.62
C LYS A 102 -10.21 -0.49 -1.11
N CYS A 103 -9.94 -1.50 -1.93
CA CYS A 103 -8.66 -1.74 -2.60
C CYS A 103 -8.86 -1.65 -4.12
N ALA A 104 -7.87 -1.16 -4.86
CA ALA A 104 -7.87 -1.19 -6.33
C ALA A 104 -6.43 -1.19 -6.87
N CYS A 105 -6.25 -1.68 -8.10
CA CYS A 105 -5.01 -1.43 -8.85
C CYS A 105 -4.90 0.06 -9.17
N ARG A 106 -3.79 0.69 -8.75
CA ARG A 106 -3.48 2.09 -9.03
C ARG A 106 -2.06 2.21 -9.57
N ASN A 107 -1.85 3.12 -10.51
CA ASN A 107 -0.51 3.43 -11.00
C ASN A 107 0.33 4.00 -9.85
N ILE A 108 1.52 3.45 -9.66
CA ILE A 108 2.54 3.96 -8.75
C ILE A 108 3.66 4.60 -9.59
N MET A 109 4.20 5.71 -9.10
CA MET A 109 5.41 6.28 -9.70
C MET A 109 6.59 5.40 -9.26
N LEU A 110 7.33 4.86 -10.22
CA LEU A 110 8.58 4.17 -9.94
C LEU A 110 9.64 5.26 -9.77
N GLU A 111 10.03 5.57 -8.53
CA GLU A 111 11.12 6.49 -8.25
C GLU A 111 12.43 5.90 -8.80
N GLY A 112 13.00 6.54 -9.83
CA GLY A 112 14.16 5.99 -10.53
C GLY A 112 14.72 6.82 -11.70
N GLU A 113 14.39 8.10 -11.82
CA GLU A 113 15.18 9.04 -12.64
C GLU A 113 15.34 10.35 -11.87
N GLU A 114 16.54 10.58 -11.31
CA GLU A 114 16.94 11.85 -10.71
C GLU A 114 16.81 12.98 -11.74
N MET A 115 15.90 13.91 -11.51
CA MET A 115 15.88 15.24 -12.11
C MET A 115 15.48 16.27 -11.04
N GLY A 116 16.50 16.75 -10.31
CA GLY A 116 16.66 18.01 -9.56
C GLY A 116 15.47 18.80 -8.98
N GLY A 117 15.58 19.09 -7.67
CA GLY A 117 14.99 20.23 -6.93
C GLY A 117 13.66 19.93 -6.24
N ASP A 118 13.39 20.20 -4.96
CA ASP A 118 14.07 20.98 -3.92
C ASP A 118 13.87 20.30 -2.56
N ASN A 119 14.93 20.28 -1.74
CA ASN A 119 14.87 19.87 -0.35
C ASN A 119 14.27 20.99 0.50
N ASN A 120 13.18 20.69 1.23
CA ASN A 120 12.96 21.14 2.61
C ASN A 120 11.57 20.68 3.10
N ASN A 121 11.53 19.67 3.97
CA ASN A 121 11.18 19.84 5.38
C ASN A 121 10.79 18.49 6.03
N ASN A 122 11.61 18.11 7.02
CA ASN A 122 11.28 17.36 8.23
C ASN A 122 9.88 16.72 8.34
N GLU A 123 9.86 15.39 8.33
CA GLU A 123 8.93 14.64 9.19
C GLU A 123 9.67 13.44 9.80
N ASN A 124 9.72 13.44 11.14
CA ASN A 124 10.25 12.35 11.97
C ASN A 124 9.46 11.06 11.69
N VAL A 125 10.12 10.07 11.11
CA VAL A 125 9.63 8.69 11.08
C VAL A 125 10.05 8.06 12.41
N LEU A 126 9.06 7.75 13.25
CA LEU A 126 9.27 6.85 14.38
C LEU A 126 9.38 5.43 13.80
N GLU A 127 10.56 4.84 13.95
CA GLU A 127 10.82 3.43 13.70
C GLU A 127 10.16 2.62 14.83
N ASP A 128 9.12 1.85 14.50
CA ASP A 128 8.63 0.80 15.38
C ASP A 128 9.51 -0.44 15.12
N GLU A 129 10.61 -0.56 15.87
CA GLU A 129 11.29 -1.83 16.11
C GLU A 129 10.41 -2.66 17.04
N ASP A 130 9.79 -3.74 16.53
CA ASP A 130 9.43 -4.97 17.25
C ASP A 130 8.35 -5.75 16.46
N ASP A 131 8.76 -6.58 15.51
CA ASP A 131 7.96 -7.73 15.02
C ASP A 131 8.89 -8.74 14.34
N GLU A 132 9.92 -9.21 15.06
CA GLU A 132 10.67 -10.41 14.69
C GLU A 132 10.32 -11.52 15.68
N GLU A 133 9.13 -12.12 15.56
CA GLU A 133 8.88 -13.43 16.15
C GLU A 133 7.78 -14.22 15.41
N ASN A 134 8.20 -15.40 14.91
CA ASN A 134 7.41 -16.60 14.60
C ASN A 134 6.58 -16.65 13.30
N LEU A 135 7.28 -16.86 12.18
CA LEU A 135 6.80 -17.74 11.09
C LEU A 135 7.37 -19.15 11.33
N ASN A 136 6.66 -20.01 12.05
CA ASN A 136 6.86 -21.47 12.04
C ASN A 136 5.67 -22.17 12.73
N GLU A 137 4.50 -22.16 12.10
CA GLU A 137 3.47 -23.18 12.40
C GLU A 137 2.41 -23.24 11.27
N TYR A 138 2.80 -23.77 10.11
CA TYR A 138 1.84 -24.27 9.11
C TYR A 138 2.49 -25.43 8.36
N ASN A 139 2.56 -26.59 9.01
CA ASN A 139 2.64 -27.90 8.39
C ASN A 139 2.28 -28.93 9.45
N ASP A 140 0.98 -29.07 9.73
CA ASP A 140 0.38 -30.30 10.24
C ASP A 140 -1.14 -30.21 10.13
N ARG A 141 -1.68 -30.76 9.03
CA ARG A 141 -3.01 -31.37 8.97
C ARG A 141 -3.16 -32.19 7.68
N ASP A 142 -3.13 -33.50 7.90
CA ASP A 142 -3.70 -34.64 7.15
C ASP A 142 -3.34 -34.86 5.66
#